data_AF-A0A8S3JWM0-F1
#
_entry.id   AF-A0A8S3JWM0-F1
#
_cell.length_a   1.000
_cell.length_b   1.000
_cell.length_c   1.000
_cell.angle_alpha   90.00
_cell.angle_beta   90.00
_cell.angle_gamma   90.00
#
_symmetry.space_group_name_H-M   'P 1'
#
loop_
_entity.id
_entity.type
_entity.pdbx_description
1 polymer ?
#
loop_
_entity_poly.entity_id
_entity_poly.type
_entity_poly.pdbx_seq_one_letter_code
_entity_poly.pdbx_strand_id
1 'polypeptide(L)' 'GNSPDLNVAECIRSIIKDEVETQMLSETEYNRDHEDTLKMYTEVVLTSMEEDTELFETLLCSYPSRLSAVKNANGRHTDY' A
#
# COMPACT_ATOMS: atom_id res chain seq x y z
N GLY A 1 15.98 -10.48 -5.11
CA GLY A 1 16.37 -9.12 -5.54
C GLY A 1 16.12 -8.18 -4.38
N ASN A 2 17.00 -7.20 -4.17
CA ASN A 2 16.92 -6.23 -3.05
C ASN A 2 16.40 -4.87 -3.56
N SER A 3 15.29 -4.85 -4.29
CA SER A 3 14.74 -3.65 -4.93
C SER A 3 13.25 -3.50 -4.62
N PRO A 4 12.89 -3.21 -3.36
CA PRO A 4 11.50 -2.99 -2.95
C PRO A 4 10.87 -1.77 -3.66
N ASP A 5 11.68 -0.78 -4.05
CA ASP A 5 11.30 0.42 -4.80
C ASP A 5 10.80 0.12 -6.23
N LEU A 6 11.19 -1.04 -6.77
CA LEU A 6 10.64 -1.56 -8.02
C LEU A 6 9.42 -2.46 -7.80
N ASN A 7 9.08 -2.85 -6.57
CA ASN A 7 7.92 -3.68 -6.31
C ASN A 7 6.70 -2.81 -6.01
N VAL A 8 5.82 -2.64 -7.00
CA VAL A 8 4.57 -1.88 -6.86
C VAL A 8 3.67 -2.43 -5.74
N ALA A 9 3.81 -3.71 -5.39
CA ALA A 9 3.08 -4.30 -4.26
C ALA A 9 3.50 -3.74 -2.89
N GLU A 10 4.71 -3.19 -2.75
CA GLU A 10 5.11 -2.47 -1.52
C GLU A 10 4.32 -1.16 -1.37
N CYS A 11 3.93 -0.51 -2.46
CA CYS A 11 3.04 0.66 -2.39
C CYS A 11 1.63 0.28 -1.98
N ILE A 12 1.11 -0.85 -2.48
CA ILE A 12 -0.19 -1.39 -2.06
C ILE A 12 -0.16 -1.68 -0.56
N ARG A 13 0.92 -2.29 -0.06
CA ARG A 13 1.09 -2.53 1.38
C ARG A 13 1.03 -1.25 2.20
N SER A 14 1.66 -0.17 1.75
CA SER A 14 1.61 1.12 2.46
C SER A 14 0.19 1.70 2.48
N ILE A 15 -0.51 1.65 1.35
CA ILE A 15 -1.90 2.16 1.24
C ILE A 15 -2.83 1.38 2.16
N ILE A 16 -2.77 0.04 2.14
CA ILE A 16 -3.56 -0.82 3.04
C ILE A 16 -3.28 -0.46 4.49
N LYS A 17 -2.00 -0.28 4.85
CA LYS A 17 -1.62 0.04 6.22
C LYS A 17 -2.24 1.38 6.66
N ASP A 18 -2.11 2.42 5.83
CA ASP A 18 -2.59 3.77 6.16
C ASP A 18 -4.13 3.81 6.29
N GLU A 19 -4.85 3.08 5.43
CA GLU A 19 -6.31 2.96 5.52
C GLU A 19 -6.75 2.18 6.75
N VAL A 20 -6.13 1.03 7.03
CA VAL A 20 -6.43 0.23 8.23
C VAL A 20 -6.14 1.04 9.49
N GLU A 21 -5.00 1.74 9.55
CA GLU A 21 -4.66 2.61 10.69
C GLU A 21 -5.69 3.73 10.86
N THR A 22 -6.14 4.35 9.77
CA THR A 22 -7.20 5.37 9.80
C THR A 22 -8.51 4.81 10.37
N GLN A 23 -8.92 3.61 9.94
CA GLN A 23 -10.12 2.95 10.44
C GLN A 23 -9.99 2.60 11.93
N MET A 24 -8.85 2.05 12.36
CA MET A 24 -8.60 1.72 13.76
C MET A 24 -8.57 2.96 14.68
N LEU A 25 -8.03 4.08 14.19
CA LEU A 25 -8.04 5.35 14.92
C LEU A 25 -9.46 5.94 15.06
N SER A 26 -10.38 5.57 14.17
CA SER A 26 -11.79 5.97 14.23
C SER A 26 -12.64 5.09 15.16
N GLU A 27 -12.17 3.89 15.50
CA GLU A 27 -12.84 2.95 16.39
C GLU A 27 -12.78 3.40 17.85
N THR A 28 -13.81 3.03 18.60
CA THR A 28 -13.96 3.25 20.03
C THR A 28 -12.84 2.55 20.83
N GLU A 29 -12.32 3.24 21.86
CA GLU A 29 -11.13 2.80 22.62
C GLU A 29 -11.24 1.38 23.20
N TYR A 30 -12.44 0.88 23.45
CA TYR A 30 -12.65 -0.41 24.10
C TYR A 30 -12.22 -1.62 23.25
N ASN A 31 -12.27 -1.50 21.91
CA ASN A 31 -11.95 -2.61 20.98
C ASN A 31 -10.79 -2.30 20.03
N ARG A 32 -10.16 -1.13 20.16
CA ARG A 32 -9.14 -0.64 19.22
C ARG A 32 -7.94 -1.59 19.09
N ASP A 33 -7.49 -2.19 20.19
CA ASP A 33 -6.26 -2.99 20.20
C ASP A 33 -6.52 -4.52 20.12
N HIS A 34 -7.73 -4.93 19.74
CA HIS A 34 -8.04 -6.34 19.54
C HIS A 34 -7.61 -6.84 18.16
N GLU A 35 -6.97 -8.00 18.14
CA GLU A 35 -6.57 -8.68 16.91
C GLU A 35 -7.74 -8.89 15.95
N ASP A 36 -8.93 -9.18 16.49
CA ASP A 36 -10.15 -9.37 15.70
C ASP A 36 -10.61 -8.07 15.02
N THR A 37 -10.45 -6.93 15.69
CA THR A 37 -10.73 -5.61 15.12
C THR A 37 -9.77 -5.28 13.98
N LEU A 38 -8.47 -5.58 14.16
CA LEU A 38 -7.47 -5.41 13.12
C LEU A 38 -7.78 -6.30 11.90
N LYS A 39 -8.14 -7.56 12.10
CA LYS A 39 -8.54 -8.48 11.02
C LYS A 39 -9.77 -7.97 10.28
N MET A 40 -10.80 -7.57 11.02
CA MET A 40 -12.03 -7.01 10.44
C MET A 40 -11.73 -5.81 9.54
N TYR A 41 -10.97 -4.82 10.02
CA TYR A 41 -10.65 -3.65 9.20
C TYR A 41 -9.72 -3.97 8.03
N THR A 42 -8.81 -4.93 8.20
CA THR A 42 -7.98 -5.42 7.09
C THR A 42 -8.86 -6.04 5.99
N GLU A 43 -9.83 -6.88 6.35
CA GLU A 43 -10.78 -7.46 5.39
C GLU A 43 -11.63 -6.38 4.72
N VAL A 44 -12.16 -5.42 5.47
CA VAL A 44 -12.94 -4.30 4.91
C VAL A 44 -12.15 -3.51 3.87
N VAL A 45 -10.91 -3.14 4.20
CA VAL A 45 -10.02 -2.40 3.28
C VAL A 45 -9.70 -3.22 2.04
N LEU A 46 -9.33 -4.49 2.21
CA LEU A 46 -9.04 -5.38 1.08
C LEU A 46 -10.25 -5.55 0.16
N THR A 47 -11.45 -5.74 0.72
CA THR A 47 -12.68 -5.86 -0.06
C THR A 47 -13.02 -4.55 -0.78
N SER A 48 -12.84 -3.39 -0.15
CA SER A 48 -13.06 -2.10 -0.84
C SER A 48 -12.09 -1.87 -2.00
N MET A 49 -10.89 -2.43 -1.92
CA MET A 49 -9.89 -2.34 -2.98
C MET A 49 -10.16 -3.29 -4.16
N GLU A 50 -10.93 -4.38 -3.99
CA GLU A 50 -11.23 -5.30 -5.11
C GLU A 50 -11.93 -4.59 -6.29
N GLU A 51 -12.72 -3.56 -5.98
CA GLU A 51 -13.45 -2.77 -6.98
C GLU A 51 -12.67 -1.51 -7.41
N ASP A 52 -11.54 -1.18 -6.75
CA ASP A 52 -10.72 -0.01 -7.06
C ASP A 52 -9.72 -0.31 -8.19
N THR A 53 -10.26 -0.46 -9.40
CA THR A 53 -9.44 -0.70 -10.60
C THR A 53 -8.52 0.49 -10.93
N GLU A 54 -8.94 1.71 -10.59
CA GLU A 54 -8.19 2.94 -10.87
C GLU A 54 -6.89 2.99 -10.06
N LEU A 55 -6.92 2.53 -8.81
CA LEU A 55 -5.73 2.40 -7.98
C LEU A 55 -4.69 1.46 -8.60
N PHE A 56 -5.11 0.26 -9.01
CA PHE A 56 -4.20 -0.71 -9.63
C PHE A 56 -3.65 -0.23 -10.97
N GLU A 57 -4.49 0.40 -11.80
CA GLU A 57 -4.07 0.98 -13.07
C GLU A 57 -3.04 2.09 -12.87
N THR A 58 -3.28 3.01 -11.93
CA THR A 58 -2.36 4.11 -11.60
C THR A 58 -1.00 3.56 -11.13
N LEU A 59 -1.04 2.56 -10.25
CA LEU A 59 0.15 1.90 -9.74
C LEU A 59 0.97 1.22 -10.85
N LEU A 60 0.32 0.49 -11.75
CA LEU A 60 0.99 -0.14 -12.90
C LEU A 60 1.52 0.89 -13.89
N CYS A 61 0.78 1.97 -14.14
CA CYS A 61 1.20 3.06 -15.01
C CYS A 61 2.40 3.84 -14.47
N SER A 62 2.67 3.78 -13.16
CA SER A 62 3.88 4.36 -12.54
C SER A 62 5.15 3.52 -12.77
N TYR A 63 5.03 2.28 -13.25
CA TYR A 63 6.19 1.38 -13.38
C TYR A 63 7.28 1.90 -14.35
N PRO A 64 6.95 2.46 -15.54
CA PRO A 64 7.94 3.05 -16.41
C PRO A 64 8.70 4.22 -15.77
N SER A 65 8.06 5.04 -14.93
CA SER A 65 8.73 6.14 -14.25
C SER A 65 9.68 5.65 -13.15
N ARG A 66 9.33 4.56 -12.44
CA ARG A 66 10.24 3.87 -11.50
C ARG A 66 11.51 3.38 -12.20
N LEU A 67 11.36 2.73 -13.36
CA LEU A 67 12.50 2.27 -14.15
C LEU A 67 13.37 3.44 -14.63
N SER A 68 12.75 4.55 -15.02
CA SER A 68 13.46 5.78 -15.38
C SER A 68 14.23 6.37 -14.20
N ALA A 69 13.63 6.38 -13.00
CA ALA A 69 14.28 6.84 -11.78
C ALA A 69 15.51 5.99 -11.44
N VAL A 70 15.39 4.66 -11.52
CA VAL A 70 16.53 3.75 -11.30
C VAL A 70 17.63 3.97 -12.33
N LYS A 71 17.25 4.18 -13.60
CA LYS A 71 18.22 4.51 -14.67
C LYS A 71 18.96 5.81 -14.37
N ASN A 72 18.25 6.85 -13.96
CA ASN A 72 18.84 8.15 -13.59
C ASN A 72 19.71 8.06 -12.33
N ALA A 73 19.37 7.16 -11.40
CA ALA A 73 20.14 6.85 -10.22
C ALA A 73 21.33 5.90 -10.48
N ASN A 74 21.58 5.50 -11.74
CA ASN A 74 22.60 4.52 -12.14
C ASN A 74 22.47 3.18 -11.37
N GLY A 75 21.24 2.69 -11.18
CA GLY A 75 20.97 1.44 -10.47
C GLY A 75 21.02 1.55 -8.94
N ARG A 76 21.10 2.76 -8.38
CA ARG A 76 21.00 3.00 -6.93
C ARG A 76 19.54 3.10 -6.49
N HIS A 77 19.32 3.11 -5.18
CA HIS A 77 18.01 3.25 -4.55
C HIS A 77 17.29 4.53 -5.00
N THR A 78 15.97 4.44 -5.13
CA THR A 78 15.09 5.53 -5.51
C THR A 78 14.03 5.79 -4.43
N ASP A 79 13.38 6.95 -4.48
CA ASP A 79 12.33 7.35 -3.51
C ASP A 79 10.95 6.69 -3.78
N TYR A 80 10.91 5.66 -4.62
CA TYR A 80 9.69 4.98 -5.05
C TYR A 80 9.30 3.78 -4.18
#